data_AF-A0A1Y3MVZ5-F1
#
_entry.id   AF-A0A1Y3MVZ5-F1
#
_cell.length_a   1.000
_cell.length_b   1.000
_cell.length_c   1.000
_cell.angle_alpha   90.00
_cell.angle_beta   90.00
_cell.angle_gamma   90.00
#
_symmetry.space_group_name_H-M   'P 1'
#
loop_
_entity.id
_entity.type
_entity.pdbx_description
1 polymer ?
#
loop_
_entity_poly.entity_id
_entity_poly.type
_entity_poly.pdbx_seq_one_letter_code
_entity_poly.pdbx_strand_id
1 'polypeptide(L)'
;MINAKLLLLGETGNGKSSLGNFIFGKEVFSVSENPESETKVTTGAYGDNENSGIFVIDTPGLQDAEGTDREHLIQMVDYIKTNPGLQAVIIVFNYHQERFAKNIQTVIKLLCNVFPCTNVWSHVALVWTKYYYYLPQAEKDKREIKVCKFMPKVLNLVKETNGDQSIQKFPTFFVDSDFERKDEFSCEEINRLLTWVHQLDPIDVNKVVAADPVIKEVV
;
A
#
# COMPACT_ATOMS: atom_id res chain seq x y z
N MET A 1 -8.11 13.48 18.53
CA MET A 1 -7.77 13.60 17.10
C MET A 1 -7.29 12.25 16.63
N ILE A 2 -7.80 11.82 15.48
CA ILE A 2 -7.42 10.57 14.81
C ILE A 2 -6.10 10.88 14.07
N ASN A 3 -4.97 10.37 14.58
CA ASN A 3 -3.66 10.51 13.95
C ASN A 3 -3.28 9.21 13.25
N ALA A 4 -3.18 9.24 11.92
CA ALA A 4 -2.79 8.10 11.11
C ALA A 4 -1.81 8.53 10.01
N LYS A 5 -0.61 7.96 9.98
CA LYS A 5 0.38 8.19 8.92
C LYS A 5 0.62 6.91 8.11
N LEU A 6 0.26 6.96 6.82
CA LEU A 6 0.18 5.80 5.93
C LEU A 6 1.12 5.98 4.74
N LEU A 7 1.77 4.89 4.31
CA LEU A 7 2.51 4.81 3.05
C LEU A 7 1.78 3.85 2.11
N LEU A 8 1.48 4.27 0.88
CA LEU A 8 0.84 3.43 -0.12
C LEU A 8 1.88 2.87 -1.09
N LEU A 9 1.95 1.54 -1.24
CA LEU A 9 2.87 0.85 -2.16
C LEU A 9 2.11 -0.11 -3.08
N GLY A 10 2.63 -0.35 -4.28
CA GLY A 10 2.01 -1.26 -5.25
C GLY A 10 2.28 -0.89 -6.70
N GLU A 11 1.86 -1.75 -7.62
CA GLU A 11 2.07 -1.56 -9.06
C GLU A 11 1.40 -0.29 -9.58
N THR A 12 1.90 0.21 -10.72
CA THR A 12 1.21 1.24 -11.50
C THR A 12 -0.19 0.75 -11.88
N GLY A 13 -1.20 1.61 -11.76
CA GLY A 13 -2.60 1.25 -12.10
C GLY A 13 -3.36 0.47 -11.02
N ASN A 14 -2.73 0.13 -9.88
CA ASN A 14 -3.42 -0.48 -8.73
C ASN A 14 -4.25 0.53 -7.91
N GLY A 15 -4.31 1.80 -8.29
CA GLY A 15 -5.20 2.77 -7.63
C GLY A 15 -4.73 3.28 -6.27
N LYS A 16 -3.41 3.43 -6.07
CA LYS A 16 -2.85 4.03 -4.84
C LYS A 16 -3.34 5.48 -4.64
N SER A 17 -3.20 6.31 -5.66
CA SER A 17 -3.65 7.70 -5.63
C SER A 17 -5.16 7.81 -5.43
N SER A 18 -5.95 6.94 -6.10
CA SER A 18 -7.41 6.84 -5.90
C SER A 18 -7.77 6.45 -4.46
N LEU A 19 -7.05 5.50 -3.87
CA LEU A 19 -7.22 5.13 -2.46
C LEU A 19 -6.91 6.31 -1.52
N GLY A 20 -5.84 7.05 -1.77
CA GLY A 20 -5.51 8.25 -1.00
C GLY A 20 -6.61 9.32 -1.08
N ASN A 21 -7.13 9.57 -2.27
CA ASN A 21 -8.26 10.49 -2.47
C ASN A 21 -9.53 10.00 -1.78
N PHE A 22 -9.79 8.70 -1.82
CA PHE A 22 -10.92 8.08 -1.13
C PHE A 22 -10.81 8.22 0.41
N ILE A 23 -9.62 8.00 0.97
CA ILE A 23 -9.34 8.22 2.40
C ILE A 23 -9.60 9.68 2.79
N PHE A 24 -9.20 10.63 1.96
CA PHE A 24 -9.47 12.05 2.22
C PHE A 24 -10.91 12.46 1.91
N GLY A 25 -11.62 11.70 1.09
CA GLY A 25 -12.96 12.02 0.59
C GLY A 25 -12.99 13.20 -0.39
N LYS A 26 -11.85 13.51 -1.04
CA LYS A 26 -11.65 14.57 -2.03
C LYS A 26 -10.45 14.24 -2.93
N GLU A 27 -10.36 14.93 -4.07
CA GLU A 27 -9.20 14.83 -4.95
C GLU A 27 -8.00 15.60 -4.37
N VAL A 28 -6.89 14.89 -4.13
CA VAL A 28 -5.62 15.45 -3.61
C VAL A 28 -4.44 14.99 -4.47
N PHE A 29 -4.43 13.71 -4.84
CA PHE A 29 -3.47 13.11 -5.75
C PHE A 29 -4.07 13.03 -7.15
N SER A 30 -3.29 13.38 -8.17
CA SER A 30 -3.72 13.24 -9.56
C SER A 30 -3.93 11.77 -9.92
N VAL A 31 -5.02 11.46 -10.64
CA VAL A 31 -5.36 10.12 -11.12
C VAL A 31 -5.52 10.17 -12.64
N SER A 32 -5.04 9.14 -13.34
CA SER A 32 -5.25 8.97 -14.78
C SER A 32 -5.48 7.50 -15.10
N GLU A 33 -6.25 7.25 -16.15
CA GLU A 33 -6.45 5.92 -16.72
C GLU A 33 -5.36 5.54 -17.74
N ASN A 34 -4.43 6.45 -18.05
CA ASN A 34 -3.33 6.17 -18.95
C ASN A 34 -2.41 5.08 -18.37
N PRO A 35 -1.86 4.20 -19.22
CA PRO A 35 -0.94 3.15 -18.79
C PRO A 35 0.42 3.69 -18.31
N GLU A 36 0.77 4.92 -18.68
CA GLU A 36 1.95 5.62 -18.15
C GLU A 36 1.71 6.13 -16.73
N SER A 37 2.70 6.00 -15.86
CA SER A 37 2.58 6.47 -14.47
C SER A 37 2.54 8.01 -14.42
N GLU A 38 1.41 8.57 -14.00
CA GLU A 38 1.29 10.01 -13.72
C GLU A 38 2.08 10.42 -12.48
N THR A 39 2.07 9.58 -11.44
CA THR A 39 2.80 9.82 -10.20
C THR A 39 4.27 9.52 -10.41
N LYS A 40 5.04 10.55 -10.78
CA LYS A 40 6.48 10.47 -10.99
C LYS A 40 7.30 10.77 -9.73
N VAL A 41 6.64 11.25 -8.67
CA VAL A 41 7.28 11.70 -7.43
C VAL A 41 6.47 11.24 -6.21
N THR A 42 7.17 10.72 -5.21
CA THR A 42 6.60 10.41 -3.89
C THR A 42 6.11 11.68 -3.23
N THR A 43 4.82 11.71 -2.90
CA THR A 43 4.14 12.91 -2.39
C THR A 43 3.29 12.55 -1.18
N GLY A 44 3.31 13.38 -0.15
CA GLY A 44 2.47 13.21 1.04
C GLY A 44 1.55 14.39 1.26
N ALA A 45 0.34 14.12 1.74
CA ALA A 45 -0.65 15.14 2.03
C ALA A 45 -1.37 14.86 3.35
N TYR A 46 -1.83 15.92 4.01
CA TYR A 46 -2.77 15.84 5.12
C TYR A 46 -4.21 15.91 4.62
N GLY A 47 -5.11 15.23 5.32
CA GLY A 47 -6.55 15.46 5.15
C GLY A 47 -6.99 16.81 5.70
N ASP A 48 -8.25 17.15 5.48
CA ASP A 48 -8.88 18.36 6.03
C ASP A 48 -9.97 17.98 7.04
N ASN A 49 -10.40 18.95 7.85
CA ASN A 49 -11.56 18.83 8.75
C ASN A 49 -11.47 17.59 9.66
N GLU A 50 -12.43 16.68 9.59
CA GLU A 50 -12.48 15.44 10.39
C GLU A 50 -11.28 14.51 10.11
N ASN A 51 -10.64 14.65 8.94
CA ASN A 51 -9.49 13.87 8.50
C ASN A 51 -8.16 14.62 8.71
N SER A 52 -8.12 15.74 9.44
CA SER A 52 -6.93 16.59 9.58
C SER A 52 -5.71 15.92 10.24
N GLY A 53 -5.93 14.83 10.98
CA GLY A 53 -4.84 14.04 11.57
C GLY A 53 -4.37 12.87 10.70
N ILE A 54 -4.98 12.67 9.52
CA ILE A 54 -4.59 11.62 8.57
C ILE A 54 -3.58 12.20 7.58
N PHE A 55 -2.44 11.51 7.45
CA PHE A 55 -1.42 11.79 6.45
C PHE A 55 -1.20 10.56 5.58
N VAL A 56 -1.32 10.75 4.26
CA VAL A 56 -1.13 9.68 3.27
C VAL A 56 0.06 10.04 2.41
N ILE A 57 1.00 9.11 2.26
CA ILE A 57 2.12 9.17 1.32
C ILE A 57 1.76 8.30 0.12
N ASP A 58 1.55 8.92 -1.03
CA ASP A 58 1.41 8.24 -2.32
C ASP A 58 2.78 8.11 -2.99
N THR A 59 3.05 6.96 -3.57
CA THR A 59 4.32 6.67 -4.24
C THR A 59 4.11 6.38 -5.73
N PRO A 60 5.13 6.58 -6.57
CA PRO A 60 5.14 6.03 -7.92
C PRO A 60 4.83 4.53 -7.91
N GLY A 61 4.24 4.03 -8.99
CA GLY A 61 4.08 2.59 -9.19
C GLY A 61 5.40 1.94 -9.57
N LEU A 62 5.54 0.66 -9.21
CA LEU A 62 6.68 -0.15 -9.61
C LEU A 62 6.35 -0.89 -10.93
N GLN A 63 7.12 -0.65 -11.97
CA GLN A 63 7.03 -1.34 -13.26
C GLN A 63 8.44 -1.48 -13.87
N ASP A 64 8.90 -2.73 -14.01
CA ASP A 64 10.19 -3.16 -14.59
C ASP A 64 10.45 -2.72 -16.05
N ALA A 65 9.64 -1.82 -16.64
CA ALA A 65 9.71 -1.50 -18.07
C ALA A 65 10.77 -0.43 -18.43
N GLU A 66 11.13 0.49 -17.53
CA GLU A 66 11.96 1.66 -17.88
C GLU A 66 13.22 1.87 -17.02
N GLY A 67 13.50 1.00 -16.04
CA GLY A 67 14.69 1.12 -15.19
C GLY A 67 14.68 2.29 -14.18
N THR A 68 13.58 3.06 -14.11
CA THR A 68 13.37 4.19 -13.17
C THR A 68 12.95 3.76 -11.77
N ASP A 69 12.61 2.49 -11.56
CA ASP A 69 12.18 1.96 -10.27
C ASP A 69 13.20 2.29 -9.18
N ARG A 70 14.50 2.15 -9.45
CA ARG A 70 15.54 2.48 -8.46
C ARG A 70 15.50 3.94 -8.00
N GLU A 71 15.27 4.89 -8.90
CA GLU A 71 15.20 6.31 -8.55
C GLU A 71 13.96 6.62 -7.73
N HIS A 72 12.81 6.06 -8.11
CA HIS A 72 11.56 6.17 -7.35
C HIS A 72 11.72 5.58 -5.94
N LEU A 73 12.44 4.46 -5.82
CA LEU A 73 12.71 3.83 -4.53
C LEU A 73 13.61 4.68 -3.64
N ILE A 74 14.70 5.22 -4.17
CA ILE A 74 15.58 6.13 -3.41
C ILE A 74 14.79 7.34 -2.92
N GLN A 75 14.04 7.98 -3.82
CA GLN A 75 13.22 9.13 -3.49
C GLN A 75 12.18 8.81 -2.41
N MET A 76 11.51 7.66 -2.50
CA MET A 76 10.54 7.21 -1.52
C MET A 76 11.19 7.04 -0.13
N VAL A 77 12.37 6.41 -0.07
CA VAL A 77 13.11 6.22 1.20
C VAL A 77 13.53 7.54 1.81
N ASP A 78 14.06 8.46 1.01
CA ASP A 78 14.45 9.79 1.47
C ASP A 78 13.23 10.57 1.96
N TYR A 79 12.09 10.45 1.29
CA TYR A 79 10.83 11.02 1.73
C TYR A 79 10.41 10.47 3.10
N ILE A 80 10.45 9.15 3.30
CA ILE A 80 10.08 8.51 4.58
C ILE A 80 11.01 8.98 5.71
N LYS A 81 12.33 9.02 5.47
CA LYS A 81 13.32 9.45 6.47
C LYS A 81 13.15 10.90 6.90
N THR A 82 12.77 11.77 5.98
CA THR A 82 12.50 13.19 6.27
C THR A 82 11.12 13.43 6.86
N ASN A 83 10.24 12.42 6.86
CA ASN A 83 8.88 12.49 7.35
C ASN A 83 8.64 11.44 8.46
N PRO A 84 9.17 11.63 9.68
CA PRO A 84 9.03 10.68 10.78
C PRO A 84 7.57 10.46 11.19
N GLY A 85 7.33 9.40 11.96
CA GLY A 85 6.00 9.09 12.50
C GLY A 85 5.14 8.17 11.63
N LEU A 86 5.72 7.51 10.62
CA LEU A 86 4.99 6.55 9.78
C LEU A 86 4.44 5.41 10.63
N GLN A 87 3.15 5.12 10.57
CA GLN A 87 2.52 4.08 11.40
C GLN A 87 2.21 2.81 10.62
N ALA A 88 1.83 2.93 9.34
CA ALA A 88 1.45 1.78 8.53
C ALA A 88 1.94 1.87 7.09
N VAL A 89 2.22 0.69 6.53
CA VAL A 89 2.50 0.48 5.12
C VAL A 89 1.33 -0.30 4.50
N ILE A 90 0.74 0.25 3.46
CA ILE A 90 -0.42 -0.30 2.78
C ILE A 90 0.02 -0.81 1.41
N ILE A 91 -0.05 -2.12 1.21
CA ILE A 91 0.21 -2.74 -0.09
C ILE A 91 -1.11 -2.80 -0.88
N VAL A 92 -1.15 -2.11 -2.01
CA VAL A 92 -2.34 -1.89 -2.83
C VAL A 92 -2.35 -2.85 -4.02
N PHE A 93 -3.43 -3.62 -4.13
CA PHE A 93 -3.69 -4.57 -5.20
C PHE A 93 -4.92 -4.18 -6.00
N ASN A 94 -4.91 -4.46 -7.30
CA ASN A 94 -6.10 -4.39 -8.12
C ASN A 94 -6.95 -5.67 -7.96
N TYR A 95 -8.21 -5.54 -7.51
CA TYR A 95 -9.12 -6.68 -7.34
C TYR A 95 -9.36 -7.47 -8.63
N HIS A 96 -9.21 -6.89 -9.80
CA HIS A 96 -9.42 -7.58 -11.08
C HIS A 96 -8.19 -8.34 -11.59
N GLN A 97 -7.03 -8.16 -10.96
CA GLN A 97 -5.81 -8.85 -11.36
C GLN A 97 -5.85 -10.30 -10.84
N GLU A 98 -5.88 -11.28 -11.74
CA GLU A 98 -5.96 -12.70 -11.35
C GLU A 98 -4.61 -13.29 -10.94
N ARG A 99 -3.52 -12.74 -11.46
CA ARG A 99 -2.17 -13.25 -11.24
C ARG A 99 -1.53 -12.55 -10.05
N PHE A 100 -0.83 -13.34 -9.22
CA PHE A 100 0.11 -12.79 -8.27
C PHE A 100 1.24 -12.18 -9.06
N ALA A 101 1.23 -10.86 -9.16
CA ALA A 101 2.11 -10.14 -10.05
C ALA A 101 3.56 -10.25 -9.56
N LYS A 102 4.51 -10.37 -10.51
CA LYS A 102 5.94 -10.50 -10.18
C LYS A 102 6.41 -9.31 -9.34
N ASN A 103 5.88 -8.12 -9.58
CA ASN A 103 6.33 -6.90 -8.92
C ASN A 103 5.88 -6.85 -7.45
N ILE A 104 4.93 -7.68 -7.00
CA ILE A 104 4.67 -7.86 -5.57
C ILE A 104 5.92 -8.39 -4.86
N GLN A 105 6.71 -9.23 -5.55
CA GLN A 105 7.98 -9.67 -5.00
C GLN A 105 8.95 -8.51 -4.81
N THR A 106 9.00 -7.61 -5.79
CA THR A 106 9.79 -6.38 -5.73
C THR A 106 9.33 -5.47 -4.58
N VAL A 107 8.02 -5.27 -4.38
CA VAL A 107 7.48 -4.50 -3.24
C VAL A 107 7.91 -5.10 -1.89
N ILE A 108 7.83 -6.42 -1.74
CA ILE A 108 8.17 -7.08 -0.47
C ILE A 108 9.68 -7.07 -0.22
N LYS A 109 10.50 -7.34 -1.25
CA LYS A 109 11.95 -7.20 -1.18
C LYS A 109 12.37 -5.77 -0.83
N LEU A 110 11.70 -4.78 -1.42
CA LEU A 110 11.87 -3.38 -1.07
C LEU A 110 11.59 -3.14 0.41
N LEU A 111 10.46 -3.62 0.94
CA LEU A 111 10.13 -3.45 2.35
C LEU A 111 11.18 -4.06 3.26
N CYS A 112 11.72 -5.24 2.93
CA CYS A 112 12.83 -5.83 3.67
C CYS A 112 14.12 -4.99 3.62
N ASN A 113 14.42 -4.37 2.48
CA ASN A 113 15.61 -3.54 2.31
C ASN A 113 15.48 -2.20 3.06
N VAL A 114 14.31 -1.57 2.97
CA VAL A 114 14.05 -0.25 3.57
C VAL A 114 13.84 -0.37 5.07
N PHE A 115 13.13 -1.41 5.51
CA PHE A 115 12.80 -1.68 6.89
C PHE A 115 13.40 -3.03 7.32
N PRO A 116 14.71 -3.09 7.63
CA PRO A 116 15.39 -4.34 7.97
C PRO A 116 14.95 -4.94 9.32
N CYS A 117 14.09 -4.23 10.06
CA CYS A 117 13.50 -4.75 11.30
C CYS A 117 12.30 -5.64 10.98
N THR A 118 12.30 -6.86 11.53
CA THR A 118 11.22 -7.84 11.32
C THR A 118 9.85 -7.34 11.79
N ASN A 119 9.82 -6.44 12.78
CA ASN A 119 8.56 -5.87 13.28
C ASN A 119 7.81 -5.01 12.25
N VAL A 120 8.41 -4.58 11.13
CA VAL A 120 7.69 -3.79 10.12
C VAL A 120 6.43 -4.50 9.63
N TRP A 121 6.42 -5.84 9.60
CA TRP A 121 5.28 -6.61 9.10
C TRP A 121 4.03 -6.49 9.97
N SER A 122 4.15 -6.18 11.27
CA SER A 122 2.97 -5.87 12.10
C SER A 122 2.34 -4.52 11.74
N HIS A 123 3.04 -3.69 10.96
CA HIS A 123 2.57 -2.42 10.42
C HIS A 123 2.13 -2.50 8.96
N VAL A 124 2.06 -3.70 8.37
CA VAL A 124 1.65 -3.90 6.97
C VAL A 124 0.18 -4.33 6.91
N ALA A 125 -0.57 -3.71 5.98
CA ALA A 125 -1.91 -4.14 5.59
C ALA A 125 -2.03 -4.24 4.07
N LEU A 126 -3.01 -5.03 3.62
CA LEU A 126 -3.32 -5.23 2.21
C LEU A 126 -4.63 -4.53 1.87
N VAL A 127 -4.67 -3.76 0.79
CA VAL A 127 -5.90 -3.13 0.30
C VAL A 127 -6.14 -3.54 -1.15
N TRP A 128 -7.32 -4.08 -1.43
CA TRP A 128 -7.77 -4.46 -2.77
C TRP A 128 -8.68 -3.36 -3.31
N THR A 129 -8.16 -2.54 -4.21
CA THR A 129 -8.91 -1.47 -4.89
C THR A 129 -9.69 -2.02 -6.07
N LYS A 130 -10.56 -1.19 -6.67
CA LYS A 130 -11.44 -1.59 -7.77
C LYS A 130 -12.36 -2.74 -7.36
N TYR A 131 -12.64 -2.87 -6.06
CA TYR A 131 -13.69 -3.75 -5.57
C TYR A 131 -15.03 -3.02 -5.73
N TYR A 132 -15.45 -2.86 -6.98
CA TYR A 132 -16.51 -1.91 -7.32
C TYR A 132 -17.81 -2.22 -6.57
N TYR A 133 -18.51 -1.18 -6.11
CA TYR A 133 -19.74 -1.33 -5.35
C TYR A 133 -20.82 -2.08 -6.15
N TYR A 134 -20.79 -1.95 -7.48
CA TYR A 134 -21.70 -2.60 -8.43
C TYR A 134 -21.28 -4.02 -8.84
N LEU A 135 -20.21 -4.58 -8.26
CA LEU A 135 -19.84 -5.97 -8.53
C LEU A 135 -21.00 -6.91 -8.18
N PRO A 136 -21.31 -7.92 -9.04
CA PRO A 136 -22.29 -8.93 -8.73
C PRO A 136 -21.98 -9.62 -7.40
N GLN A 137 -23.01 -9.99 -6.63
CA GLN A 137 -22.81 -10.66 -5.33
C GLN A 137 -21.95 -11.92 -5.47
N ALA A 138 -22.16 -12.71 -6.53
CA ALA A 138 -21.36 -13.89 -6.82
C ALA A 138 -19.86 -13.59 -7.04
N GLU A 139 -19.51 -12.38 -7.51
CA GLU A 139 -18.11 -11.93 -7.57
C GLU A 139 -17.62 -11.44 -6.20
N LYS A 140 -18.48 -10.77 -5.43
CA LYS A 140 -18.14 -10.32 -4.07
C LYS A 140 -17.85 -11.51 -3.12
N ASP A 141 -18.60 -12.60 -3.27
CA ASP A 141 -18.45 -13.84 -2.49
C ASP A 141 -17.10 -14.55 -2.76
N LYS A 142 -16.46 -14.27 -3.90
CA LYS A 142 -15.15 -14.84 -4.25
C LYS A 142 -13.98 -14.15 -3.54
N ARG A 143 -14.20 -13.04 -2.82
CA ARG A 143 -13.12 -12.27 -2.18
C ARG A 143 -12.26 -13.12 -1.24
N GLU A 144 -12.90 -13.98 -0.43
CA GLU A 144 -12.19 -14.84 0.53
C GLU A 144 -11.36 -15.90 -0.18
N ILE A 145 -11.92 -16.49 -1.24
CA ILE A 145 -11.21 -17.43 -2.11
C ILE A 145 -9.98 -16.75 -2.72
N LYS A 146 -10.11 -15.50 -3.16
CA LYS A 146 -9.01 -14.73 -3.73
C LYS A 146 -7.92 -14.45 -2.70
N VAL A 147 -8.29 -14.03 -1.48
CA VAL A 147 -7.34 -13.85 -0.37
C VAL A 147 -6.63 -15.16 -0.03
N CYS A 148 -7.36 -16.28 0.10
CA CYS A 148 -6.77 -17.59 0.37
C CYS A 148 -5.77 -18.05 -0.71
N LYS A 149 -5.95 -17.62 -1.96
CA LYS A 149 -5.00 -17.91 -3.06
C LYS A 149 -3.75 -17.00 -3.03
N PHE A 150 -3.89 -15.74 -2.60
CA PHE A 150 -2.81 -14.75 -2.62
C PHE A 150 -2.00 -14.73 -1.33
N MET A 151 -2.64 -14.83 -0.18
CA MET A 151 -2.03 -14.70 1.14
C MET A 151 -0.87 -15.67 1.38
N PRO A 152 -0.94 -16.97 1.02
CA PRO A 152 0.19 -17.88 1.18
C PRO A 152 1.44 -17.42 0.40
N LYS A 153 1.28 -16.78 -0.76
CA LYS A 153 2.40 -16.28 -1.57
C LYS A 153 3.07 -15.08 -0.92
N VAL A 154 2.27 -14.14 -0.38
CA VAL A 154 2.78 -13.00 0.39
C VAL A 154 3.56 -13.50 1.61
N LEU A 155 2.95 -14.40 2.40
CA LEU A 155 3.57 -14.94 3.62
C LEU A 155 4.85 -15.73 3.33
N ASN A 156 4.87 -16.53 2.26
CA ASN A 156 6.08 -17.26 1.88
C ASN A 156 7.21 -16.30 1.51
N LEU A 157 6.90 -15.25 0.75
CA LEU A 157 7.94 -14.30 0.37
C LEU A 157 8.47 -13.51 1.56
N VAL A 158 7.61 -13.13 2.51
CA VAL A 158 8.03 -12.51 3.77
C VAL A 158 9.01 -13.42 4.52
N LYS A 159 8.65 -14.70 4.69
CA LYS A 159 9.51 -15.71 5.33
C LYS A 159 10.84 -15.88 4.61
N GLU A 160 10.82 -15.93 3.28
CA GLU A 160 12.03 -16.09 2.46
C GLU A 160 12.95 -14.86 2.53
N THR A 161 12.39 -13.66 2.65
CA THR A 161 13.16 -12.43 2.52
C THR A 161 13.76 -11.95 3.85
N ASN A 162 13.07 -12.11 4.99
CA ASN A 162 13.60 -11.68 6.29
C ASN A 162 13.41 -12.68 7.45
N GLY A 163 12.96 -13.90 7.17
CA GLY A 163 12.89 -14.97 8.16
C GLY A 163 11.78 -14.81 9.21
N ASP A 164 10.90 -13.81 9.11
CA ASP A 164 9.80 -13.64 10.06
C ASP A 164 8.74 -14.74 9.85
N GLN A 165 8.63 -15.63 10.84
CA GLN A 165 7.63 -16.72 10.86
C GLN A 165 6.43 -16.41 11.75
N SER A 166 6.45 -15.29 12.48
CA SER A 166 5.40 -14.92 13.43
C SER A 166 4.12 -14.44 12.74
N ILE A 167 4.26 -13.87 11.54
CA ILE A 167 3.14 -13.33 10.77
C ILE A 167 2.37 -14.48 10.10
N GLN A 168 1.09 -14.61 10.47
CA GLN A 168 0.18 -15.61 9.92
C GLN A 168 -0.87 -15.02 8.98
N LYS A 169 -1.13 -13.72 9.08
CA LYS A 169 -2.09 -13.00 8.26
C LYS A 169 -1.77 -11.51 8.29
N PHE A 170 -2.19 -10.81 7.25
CA PHE A 170 -2.22 -9.35 7.22
C PHE A 170 -3.67 -8.86 7.31
N PRO A 171 -3.93 -7.75 8.03
CA PRO A 171 -5.18 -7.01 7.86
C PRO A 171 -5.41 -6.77 6.36
N THR A 172 -6.60 -7.10 5.88
CA THR A 172 -6.93 -7.06 4.46
C THR A 172 -8.26 -6.36 4.29
N PHE A 173 -8.31 -5.41 3.36
CA PHE A 173 -9.46 -4.55 3.10
C PHE A 173 -9.81 -4.51 1.62
N PHE A 174 -11.08 -4.20 1.31
CA PHE A 174 -11.60 -4.13 -0.05
C PHE A 174 -12.33 -2.81 -0.28
N VAL A 175 -11.97 -2.09 -1.33
CA VAL A 175 -12.48 -0.75 -1.57
C VAL A 175 -12.70 -0.51 -3.07
N ASP A 176 -13.76 0.21 -3.39
CA ASP A 176 -14.00 0.71 -4.75
C ASP A 176 -12.93 1.76 -5.10
N SER A 177 -12.72 2.72 -4.19
CA SER A 177 -11.85 3.90 -4.33
C SER A 177 -12.42 5.05 -5.17
N ASP A 178 -13.72 5.03 -5.49
CA ASP A 178 -14.46 6.16 -6.03
C ASP A 178 -14.89 7.12 -4.90
N PHE A 179 -14.16 8.24 -4.76
CA PHE A 179 -14.41 9.22 -3.69
C PHE A 179 -15.68 10.06 -3.91
N GLU A 180 -16.25 10.06 -5.12
CA GLU A 180 -17.48 10.79 -5.42
C GLU A 180 -18.72 10.01 -4.97
N ARG A 181 -18.72 8.69 -5.18
CA ARG A 181 -19.87 7.83 -4.86
C ARG A 181 -19.93 7.40 -3.40
N LYS A 182 -18.80 7.32 -2.70
CA LYS A 182 -18.68 6.97 -1.26
C LYS A 182 -19.60 5.82 -0.85
N ASP A 183 -19.45 4.66 -1.48
CA ASP A 183 -20.29 3.51 -1.13
C ASP A 183 -20.06 3.09 0.33
N GLU A 184 -21.13 2.67 1.00
CA GLU A 184 -21.13 2.37 2.44
C GLU A 184 -20.10 1.31 2.82
N PHE A 185 -19.99 0.24 2.01
CA PHE A 185 -19.05 -0.85 2.26
C PHE A 185 -17.60 -0.37 2.21
N SER A 186 -17.20 0.38 1.18
CA SER A 186 -15.84 0.93 1.11
C SER A 186 -15.56 1.93 2.24
N CYS A 187 -16.56 2.72 2.65
CA CYS A 187 -16.42 3.63 3.79
C CYS A 187 -16.17 2.86 5.10
N GLU A 188 -16.91 1.77 5.35
CA GLU A 188 -16.69 0.90 6.50
C GLU A 188 -15.30 0.25 6.49
N GLU A 189 -14.83 -0.20 5.33
CA GLU A 189 -13.50 -0.80 5.17
C GLU A 189 -12.38 0.21 5.44
N ILE A 190 -12.51 1.47 5.00
CA ILE A 190 -11.57 2.54 5.35
C ILE A 190 -11.62 2.87 6.82
N ASN A 191 -12.80 2.95 7.44
CA ASN A 191 -12.91 3.18 8.87
C ASN A 191 -12.23 2.07 9.67
N ARG A 192 -12.37 0.81 9.24
CA ARG A 192 -11.65 -0.34 9.84
C ARG A 192 -10.15 -0.25 9.62
N LEU A 193 -9.69 0.14 8.43
CA LEU A 193 -8.28 0.38 8.14
C LEU A 193 -7.69 1.45 9.06
N LEU A 194 -8.32 2.62 9.13
CA LEU A 194 -7.87 3.72 9.97
C LEU A 194 -7.89 3.33 11.45
N THR A 195 -8.94 2.64 11.92
CA THR A 195 -9.03 2.14 13.30
C THR A 195 -7.87 1.20 13.63
N TRP A 196 -7.48 0.32 12.71
CA TRP A 196 -6.31 -0.54 12.88
C TRP A 196 -5.02 0.27 12.96
N VAL A 197 -4.81 1.25 12.07
CA VAL A 197 -3.61 2.10 12.07
C VAL A 197 -3.45 2.85 13.40
N HIS A 198 -4.55 3.28 14.00
CA HIS A 198 -4.54 4.01 15.27
C HIS A 198 -3.98 3.21 16.45
N GLN A 199 -4.01 1.88 16.34
CA GLN A 199 -3.50 0.99 17.37
C GLN A 199 -2.00 0.75 17.23
N LEU A 200 -1.38 1.25 16.15
CA LEU A 200 0.03 1.06 15.87
C LEU A 200 0.86 2.22 16.40
N ASP A 201 1.94 1.87 17.10
CA ASP A 201 3.03 2.80 17.36
C ASP A 201 3.70 3.21 16.04
N PRO A 202 4.34 4.39 15.96
CA PRO A 202 5.13 4.75 14.80
C PRO A 202 6.30 3.77 14.57
N ILE A 203 6.51 3.42 13.31
CA ILE A 203 7.71 2.73 12.84
C ILE A 203 8.92 3.62 13.13
N ASP A 204 9.95 3.02 13.72
CA ASP A 204 11.22 3.70 14.01
C ASP A 204 11.98 3.99 12.71
N VAL A 205 11.75 5.20 12.17
CA VAL A 205 12.38 5.62 10.91
C VAL A 205 13.90 5.78 11.00
N ASN A 206 14.49 5.84 12.19
CA ASN A 206 15.96 5.87 12.34
C ASN A 206 16.59 4.52 12.02
N LYS A 207 15.80 3.44 12.09
CA LYS A 207 16.21 2.10 11.66
C LYS A 207 15.95 1.83 10.18
N VAL A 208 15.38 2.81 9.46
CA VAL A 208 15.24 2.75 8.00
C VAL A 208 16.60 2.93 7.37
N VAL A 209 17.09 1.89 6.72
CA VAL A 209 18.40 1.91 6.06
C VAL A 209 18.26 2.60 4.70
N ALA A 210 19.34 3.22 4.21
CA ALA A 210 19.34 3.68 2.82
C ALA A 210 19.06 2.50 1.89
N ALA A 211 18.22 2.68 0.87
CA ALA A 211 18.01 1.62 -0.12
C ALA A 211 19.37 1.21 -0.68
N ASP A 212 19.71 -0.09 -0.62
CA ASP A 212 20.88 -0.60 -1.30
C ASP A 212 20.67 -0.32 -2.81
N PRO A 213 21.57 0.45 -3.46
CA PRO A 213 21.49 0.75 -4.88
C PRO A 213 21.51 -0.49 -5.77
N VAL A 214 21.92 -1.64 -5.24
CA VAL A 214 21.91 -2.93 -5.93
C VAL A 214 20.81 -3.79 -5.33
N ILE A 215 19.55 -3.52 -5.69
CA ILE A 215 18.53 -4.56 -5.66
C ILE A 215 18.98 -5.57 -6.72
N LYS A 216 19.78 -6.56 -6.33
CA LYS A 216 20.17 -7.64 -7.24
C LYS A 216 18.87 -8.28 -7.71
N GLU A 217 18.58 -8.15 -9.00
CA GLU A 217 17.63 -9.03 -9.67
C GLU A 217 18.08 -10.46 -9.35
N VAL A 218 17.32 -11.13 -8.48
CA VAL A 218 17.44 -12.57 -8.35
C VAL A 218 16.54 -13.11 -9.44
N VAL A 219 17.21 -13.61 -10.48
CA VAL A 219 16.71 -14.37 -11.63
C VAL A 219 15.48 -15.22 -11.30
#